data_AF-A0A3S5CNN3-F1
#
_entry.id   AF-A0A3S5CNN3-F1
#
_cell.length_a   1.000
_cell.length_b   1.000
_cell.length_c   1.000
_cell.angle_alpha   90.00
_cell.angle_beta   90.00
_cell.angle_gamma   90.00
#
_symmetry.space_group_name_H-M   'P 1'
#
loop_
_entity.id
_entity.type
_entity.pdbx_description
1 polymer ?
#
loop_
_entity_poly.entity_id
_entity_poly.type
_entity_poly.pdbx_seq_one_letter_code
_entity_poly.pdbx_strand_id
1 'polypeptide(L)'
;MFYKAKAFEERLHHHWLHDDPRLESLLAALSRKSKIKRRLAILQTQLSRRLSLIQLDELASRKRVLRRLGFINEHDVVELKGRVACEITSADELVLTELLFDGVFNRLTPAQVAALLSCFVFDERTSEMPQLMPQLADALDSLKVGLFLIKNLYFDVTYLVLSG
;
A
#
# COMPACT_ATOMS: atom_id res chain seq x y z
N MET A 1 -14.38 46.02 16.57
CA MET A 1 -13.27 45.92 15.59
C MET A 1 -12.33 47.13 15.62
N PHE A 2 -12.83 48.37 15.64
CA PHE A 2 -12.01 49.60 15.56
C PHE A 2 -10.95 49.79 16.66
N TYR A 3 -11.24 49.39 17.91
CA TYR A 3 -10.30 49.59 19.03
C TYR A 3 -8.98 48.83 18.87
N LYS A 4 -9.02 47.62 18.30
CA LYS A 4 -7.80 46.81 18.06
C LYS A 4 -6.94 47.40 16.95
N ALA A 5 -7.55 47.89 15.87
CA ALA A 5 -6.83 48.51 14.76
C ALA A 5 -6.05 49.75 15.23
N LYS A 6 -6.72 50.64 15.99
CA LYS A 6 -6.09 51.84 16.54
C LYS A 6 -4.92 51.54 17.47
N ALA A 7 -5.06 50.52 18.34
CA ALA A 7 -3.98 50.07 19.21
C ALA A 7 -2.79 49.48 18.44
N PHE A 8 -3.00 48.88 17.27
CA PHE A 8 -1.91 48.39 16.42
C PHE A 8 -1.23 49.53 15.64
N GLU A 9 -1.98 50.53 15.18
CA GLU A 9 -1.44 51.73 14.55
C GLU A 9 -0.55 52.50 15.51
N GLU A 10 -1.02 52.75 16.74
CA GLU A 10 -0.22 53.39 17.78
C GLU A 10 1.08 52.62 18.03
N ARG A 11 1.02 51.29 18.15
CA ARG A 11 2.22 50.47 18.35
C ARG A 11 3.17 50.45 17.15
N LEU A 12 2.64 50.57 15.93
CA LEU A 12 3.44 50.66 14.72
C LEU A 12 4.20 51.99 14.67
N HIS A 13 3.52 53.09 15.00
CA HIS A 13 4.12 54.43 15.02
C HIS A 13 5.22 54.57 16.08
N HIS A 14 5.07 53.91 17.23
CA HIS A 14 6.08 53.91 18.30
C HIS A 14 7.21 52.88 18.08
N HIS A 15 7.16 52.09 17.00
CA HIS A 15 8.18 51.10 16.73
C HIS A 15 9.42 51.77 16.11
N TRP A 16 10.58 51.56 16.71
CA TRP A 16 11.89 52.13 16.31
C TRP A 16 12.31 51.92 14.84
N LEU A 17 11.69 50.99 14.12
CA LEU A 17 11.91 50.75 12.68
C LEU A 17 10.89 51.43 11.77
N HIS A 18 9.91 52.18 12.32
CA HIS A 18 8.82 52.76 11.54
C HIS A 18 9.32 53.73 10.46
N ASP A 19 10.30 54.57 10.80
CA ASP A 19 10.88 55.58 9.93
C ASP A 19 12.27 55.18 9.38
N ASP A 20 12.72 53.95 9.60
CA ASP A 20 14.04 53.50 9.14
C ASP A 20 14.02 53.26 7.61
N PRO A 21 14.89 53.88 6.81
CA PRO A 21 14.93 53.70 5.35
C PRO A 21 15.28 52.26 4.94
N ARG A 22 15.81 51.44 5.85
CA ARG A 22 16.12 50.02 5.64
C ARG A 22 14.91 49.11 5.90
N LEU A 23 13.79 49.64 6.39
CA LEU A 23 12.60 48.87 6.75
C LEU A 23 12.13 47.97 5.61
N GLU A 24 12.04 48.49 4.38
CA GLU A 24 11.60 47.69 3.22
C GLU A 24 12.54 46.51 2.94
N SER A 25 13.85 46.75 2.97
CA SER A 25 14.87 45.71 2.77
C SER A 25 14.82 44.65 3.87
N LEU A 26 14.66 45.07 5.14
CA LEU A 26 14.55 44.17 6.29
C LEU A 26 13.25 43.35 6.24
N LEU A 27 12.12 43.95 5.88
CA LEU A 27 10.85 43.24 5.69
C LEU A 27 10.92 42.24 4.52
N ALA A 28 11.60 42.60 3.43
CA ALA A 28 11.85 41.70 2.32
C ALA A 28 12.73 40.50 2.75
N ALA A 29 13.79 40.74 3.52
CA ALA A 29 14.64 39.69 4.07
C ALA A 29 13.89 38.77 5.06
N LEU A 30 13.09 39.33 5.96
CA LEU A 30 12.23 38.57 6.88
C LEU A 30 11.19 37.74 6.12
N SER A 31 10.58 38.31 5.08
CA SER A 31 9.63 37.61 4.22
C SER A 31 10.29 36.44 3.49
N ARG A 32 11.51 36.62 2.97
CA ARG A 32 12.31 35.53 2.37
C ARG A 32 12.63 34.45 3.39
N LYS A 33 13.12 34.81 4.58
CA LYS A 33 13.40 33.87 5.68
C LYS A 33 12.16 33.07 6.09
N SER A 34 11.00 33.73 6.21
CA SER A 34 9.72 33.10 6.52
C SER A 34 9.27 32.10 5.44
N LYS A 35 9.44 32.44 4.15
CA LYS A 35 9.14 31.53 3.03
C LYS A 35 10.04 30.29 3.05
N ILE A 36 11.34 30.47 3.28
CA ILE A 36 12.30 29.36 3.36
C ILE A 36 11.96 28.46 4.57
N LYS A 37 11.71 29.05 5.75
CA LYS A 37 11.34 28.29 6.95
C LYS A 37 10.05 27.48 6.75
N ARG A 38 9.05 28.05 6.06
CA ARG A 38 7.82 27.32 5.68
C ARG A 38 8.10 26.16 4.73
N ARG A 39 8.92 26.38 3.69
CA ARG A 39 9.32 25.30 2.77
C ARG A 39 10.07 24.19 3.49
N LEU A 40 10.97 24.55 4.41
CA LEU A 40 11.74 23.60 5.21
C LEU A 40 10.83 22.75 6.09
N ALA A 41 9.85 23.34 6.77
CA ALA A 41 8.87 22.61 7.57
C ALA A 41 8.01 21.64 6.72
N ILE A 42 7.59 22.08 5.52
CA ILE A 42 6.84 21.23 4.58
C ILE A 42 7.70 20.04 4.13
N LEU A 43 8.95 20.29 3.71
CA LEU A 43 9.87 19.26 3.26
C LEU A 43 10.21 18.26 4.38
N GLN A 44 10.44 18.72 5.60
CA GLN A 44 10.66 17.85 6.75
C GLN A 44 9.46 16.93 7.03
N THR A 45 8.24 17.48 6.93
CA THR A 45 7.00 16.70 7.11
C THR A 45 6.85 15.66 6.00
N GLN A 46 7.14 16.04 4.74
CA GLN A 46 7.10 15.13 3.60
C GLN A 46 8.14 14.02 3.72
N LEU A 47 9.35 14.36 4.15
CA LEU A 47 10.43 13.40 4.38
C LEU A 47 10.04 12.38 5.45
N SER A 48 9.51 12.86 6.58
CA SER A 48 9.06 12.00 7.70
C SER A 48 7.94 11.05 7.26
N ARG A 49 6.99 11.52 6.45
CA ARG A 49 5.93 10.67 5.88
C ARG A 49 6.46 9.58 4.94
N ARG A 50 7.50 9.87 4.16
CA ARG A 50 8.05 8.93 3.18
C ARG A 50 8.99 7.88 3.77
N LEU A 51 9.71 8.21 4.84
CA LEU A 51 10.85 7.41 5.29
C LEU A 51 10.55 6.21 6.20
N SER A 52 9.35 6.04 6.76
CA SER A 52 9.17 4.97 7.76
C SER A 52 7.77 4.40 7.89
N LEU A 53 6.73 5.23 7.95
CA LEU A 53 5.41 4.75 8.39
C LEU A 53 4.70 3.91 7.32
N ILE A 54 4.69 4.37 6.07
CA ILE A 54 3.93 3.72 4.98
C ILE A 54 4.40 2.28 4.74
N GLN A 55 5.71 2.03 4.80
CA GLN A 55 6.27 0.69 4.56
C GLN A 55 6.01 -0.26 5.73
N LEU A 56 5.99 0.25 6.97
CA LEU A 56 5.71 -0.57 8.15
C LEU A 56 4.23 -0.97 8.22
N ASP A 57 3.32 -0.07 7.85
CA ASP A 57 1.87 -0.34 7.82
C ASP A 57 1.52 -1.36 6.72
N GLU A 58 2.14 -1.23 5.55
CA GLU A 58 2.00 -2.19 4.47
C GLU A 58 2.55 -3.57 4.87
N LEU A 59 3.74 -3.62 5.49
CA LEU A 59 4.33 -4.85 6.00
C LEU A 59 3.43 -5.51 7.05
N ALA A 60 2.90 -4.74 8.01
CA ALA A 60 1.98 -5.24 9.03
C ALA A 60 0.70 -5.81 8.42
N SER A 61 0.17 -5.14 7.39
CA SER A 61 -0.99 -5.59 6.63
C SER A 61 -0.73 -6.92 5.91
N ARG A 62 0.39 -7.02 5.19
CA ARG A 62 0.80 -8.26 4.51
C ARG A 62 0.99 -9.41 5.49
N LYS A 63 1.66 -9.18 6.64
CA LYS A 63 1.82 -10.21 7.68
C LYS A 63 0.49 -10.72 8.21
N ARG A 64 -0.50 -9.84 8.38
CA ARG A 64 -1.85 -10.25 8.82
C ARG A 64 -2.53 -11.18 7.81
N VAL A 65 -2.39 -10.91 6.51
CA VAL A 65 -2.90 -11.81 5.45
C VAL A 65 -2.17 -13.16 5.50
N LEU A 66 -0.83 -13.14 5.58
CA LEU A 66 -0.03 -14.38 5.65
C LEU A 66 -0.37 -15.24 6.87
N ARG A 67 -0.66 -14.62 8.03
CA ARG A 67 -1.13 -15.34 9.23
C ARG A 67 -2.49 -15.97 9.02
N ARG A 68 -3.45 -15.23 8.45
CA ARG A 68 -4.80 -15.73 8.16
C ARG A 68 -4.80 -16.90 7.18
N LEU A 69 -3.87 -16.91 6.23
CA LEU A 69 -3.71 -18.00 5.26
C LEU A 69 -2.86 -19.17 5.80
N GLY A 70 -2.23 -19.01 6.98
CA GLY A 70 -1.38 -20.04 7.58
C GLY A 70 -0.01 -20.18 6.92
N PHE A 71 0.50 -19.14 6.28
CA PHE A 71 1.86 -19.12 5.69
C PHE A 71 2.91 -18.80 6.76
N ILE A 72 2.52 -18.00 7.76
CA ILE A 72 3.30 -17.72 8.97
C ILE A 72 2.38 -17.85 10.18
N ASN A 73 2.95 -18.09 11.36
CA ASN A 73 2.18 -18.09 12.61
C ASN A 73 2.19 -16.72 13.32
N GLU A 74 1.56 -16.65 14.50
CA GLU A 74 1.45 -15.42 15.30
C GLU A 74 2.81 -14.86 15.78
N HIS A 75 3.85 -15.69 15.77
CA HIS A 75 5.22 -15.31 16.12
C HIS A 75 6.08 -14.95 14.90
N ASP A 76 5.46 -14.74 13.73
CA ASP A 76 6.13 -14.46 12.45
C ASP A 76 7.10 -15.59 12.01
N VAL A 77 6.88 -16.81 12.47
CA VAL A 77 7.64 -17.99 12.03
C VAL A 77 6.95 -18.60 10.81
N VAL A 78 7.74 -18.92 9.78
CA VAL A 78 7.28 -19.48 8.52
C VAL A 78 6.81 -20.92 8.70
N GLU A 79 5.59 -21.19 8.25
CA GLU A 79 4.95 -22.50 8.29
C GLU A 79 5.18 -23.28 6.98
N LEU A 80 4.68 -24.51 6.90
CA LEU A 80 4.86 -25.36 5.71
C LEU A 80 4.35 -24.69 4.42
N LYS A 81 3.16 -24.07 4.45
CA LYS A 81 2.62 -23.29 3.31
C LYS A 81 3.58 -22.20 2.87
N GLY A 82 4.12 -21.44 3.84
CA GLY A 82 5.08 -20.38 3.56
C GLY A 82 6.36 -20.90 2.91
N ARG A 83 6.90 -22.04 3.38
CA ARG A 83 8.07 -22.67 2.76
C ARG A 83 7.81 -23.11 1.33
N VAL A 84 6.63 -23.67 1.04
CA VAL A 84 6.25 -24.06 -0.33
C VAL A 84 6.14 -22.82 -1.22
N ALA A 85 5.51 -21.76 -0.72
CA ALA A 85 5.37 -20.51 -1.45
C ALA A 85 6.71 -19.86 -1.79
N CYS A 86 7.71 -19.96 -0.90
CA CYS A 86 9.06 -19.46 -1.16
C CYS A 86 9.75 -20.13 -2.35
N GLU A 87 9.32 -21.31 -2.78
CA GLU A 87 9.88 -22.02 -3.95
C GLU A 87 9.18 -21.65 -5.26
N ILE A 88 8.11 -20.85 -5.22
CA ILE A 88 7.35 -20.42 -6.40
C ILE A 88 7.81 -19.01 -6.78
N THR A 89 8.44 -18.87 -7.95
CA THR A 89 9.00 -17.57 -8.41
C THR A 89 8.33 -17.02 -9.67
N SER A 90 7.56 -17.84 -10.37
CA SER A 90 7.09 -17.56 -11.75
C SER A 90 5.57 -17.46 -11.86
N ALA A 91 4.86 -17.42 -10.72
CA ALA A 91 3.41 -17.39 -10.61
C ALA A 91 3.02 -16.70 -9.30
N ASP A 92 1.73 -16.40 -9.11
CA ASP A 92 1.19 -15.93 -7.82
C ASP A 92 1.34 -17.05 -6.77
N GLU A 93 2.32 -16.87 -5.87
CA GLU A 93 2.76 -17.86 -4.91
C GLU A 93 1.70 -18.19 -3.87
N LEU A 94 0.83 -17.23 -3.52
CA LEU A 94 -0.21 -17.43 -2.51
C LEU A 94 -1.33 -18.29 -3.09
N VAL A 95 -1.85 -17.91 -4.26
CA VAL A 95 -2.95 -18.64 -4.93
C VAL A 95 -2.48 -20.06 -5.28
N LEU A 96 -1.29 -20.20 -5.86
CA LEU A 96 -0.80 -21.50 -6.31
C LEU A 96 -0.55 -22.45 -5.12
N THR A 97 -0.04 -21.93 -4.01
CA THR A 97 0.13 -22.70 -2.77
C THR A 97 -1.23 -23.12 -2.21
N GLU A 98 -2.23 -22.24 -2.15
CA GLU A 98 -3.58 -22.62 -1.69
C GLU A 98 -4.18 -23.75 -2.56
N LEU A 99 -4.09 -23.64 -3.89
CA LEU A 99 -4.56 -24.69 -4.80
C LEU A 99 -3.86 -26.04 -4.57
N LEU A 100 -2.57 -26.01 -4.23
CA LEU A 100 -1.80 -27.21 -3.90
C LEU A 100 -2.29 -27.85 -2.61
N PHE A 101 -2.49 -27.05 -1.56
CA PHE A 101 -2.93 -27.54 -0.25
C PHE A 101 -4.40 -27.95 -0.23
N ASP A 102 -5.25 -27.37 -1.08
CA ASP A 102 -6.64 -27.79 -1.32
C ASP A 102 -6.74 -29.06 -2.19
N GLY A 103 -5.60 -29.58 -2.66
CA GLY A 103 -5.54 -30.81 -3.45
C GLY A 103 -6.17 -30.68 -4.84
N VAL A 104 -6.23 -29.47 -5.40
CA VAL A 104 -6.83 -29.23 -6.72
C VAL A 104 -6.12 -30.02 -7.82
N PHE A 105 -4.79 -30.12 -7.74
CA PHE A 105 -3.98 -30.83 -8.73
C PHE A 105 -4.13 -32.36 -8.66
N ASN A 106 -4.55 -32.92 -7.53
CA ASN A 106 -4.61 -34.39 -7.32
C ASN A 106 -5.62 -35.08 -8.24
N ARG A 107 -6.62 -34.34 -8.74
CA ARG A 107 -7.69 -34.82 -9.61
C ARG A 107 -7.49 -34.47 -11.09
N LEU A 108 -6.35 -33.89 -11.45
CA LEU A 108 -6.07 -33.43 -12.81
C LEU A 108 -5.00 -34.29 -13.47
N THR A 109 -5.14 -34.52 -14.77
CA THR A 109 -4.09 -35.10 -15.60
C THR A 109 -2.94 -34.11 -15.82
N PRO A 110 -1.71 -34.55 -16.16
CA PRO A 110 -0.60 -33.64 -16.43
C PRO A 110 -0.93 -32.57 -17.49
N ALA A 111 -1.69 -32.92 -18.53
CA ALA A 111 -2.14 -31.97 -19.55
C ALA A 111 -3.11 -30.91 -18.99
N GLN A 112 -4.02 -31.31 -18.10
CA GLN A 112 -4.94 -30.38 -17.43
C GLN A 112 -4.21 -29.49 -16.41
N VAL A 113 -3.20 -30.02 -15.72
CA VAL A 113 -2.34 -29.20 -14.84
C VAL A 113 -1.62 -28.13 -15.67
N ALA A 114 -1.03 -28.50 -16.80
CA ALA A 114 -0.39 -27.55 -17.70
C ALA A 114 -1.38 -26.48 -18.22
N ALA A 115 -2.61 -26.88 -18.56
CA ALA A 115 -3.65 -25.95 -18.97
C ALA A 115 -4.03 -24.97 -17.85
N LEU A 116 -4.21 -25.43 -16.62
CA LEU A 116 -4.50 -24.55 -15.47
C LEU A 116 -3.33 -23.62 -15.16
N LEU A 117 -2.10 -24.12 -15.21
CA LEU A 117 -0.90 -23.32 -14.95
C LEU A 117 -0.65 -22.26 -16.02
N SER A 118 -1.15 -22.46 -17.25
CA SER A 118 -1.05 -21.43 -18.30
C SER A 118 -1.69 -20.09 -17.89
N CYS A 119 -2.69 -20.12 -16.98
CA CYS A 119 -3.32 -18.93 -16.43
C CYS A 119 -2.39 -18.05 -15.58
N PHE A 120 -1.25 -18.57 -15.11
CA PHE A 120 -0.27 -17.82 -14.33
C PHE A 120 0.89 -17.26 -15.16
N VAL A 121 0.97 -17.63 -16.45
CA VAL A 121 2.09 -17.27 -17.34
C VAL A 121 1.64 -16.25 -18.40
N PHE A 122 0.37 -16.30 -18.81
CA PHE A 122 -0.16 -15.48 -19.89
C PHE A 122 -0.98 -14.29 -19.35
N ASP A 123 -0.41 -13.08 -19.44
CA ASP A 123 -1.02 -11.84 -18.95
C ASP A 123 -1.77 -11.02 -20.03
N GLU A 124 -1.69 -11.42 -21.29
CA GLU A 124 -2.36 -10.70 -22.38
C GLU A 124 -3.88 -10.95 -22.38
N ARG A 125 -4.64 -9.97 -22.87
CA ARG A 125 -6.09 -10.11 -22.98
C ARG A 125 -6.46 -10.86 -24.24
N THR A 126 -7.20 -11.94 -24.09
CA THR A 126 -7.82 -12.67 -25.20
C THR A 126 -9.33 -12.45 -25.21
N SER A 127 -9.92 -12.27 -26.38
CA SER A 127 -11.37 -12.08 -26.57
C SER A 127 -12.15 -13.39 -26.72
N GLU A 128 -11.45 -14.53 -26.80
CA GLU A 128 -12.06 -15.84 -27.01
C GLU A 128 -11.76 -16.76 -25.82
N MET A 129 -12.81 -17.36 -25.25
CA MET A 129 -12.68 -18.38 -24.20
C MET A 129 -13.02 -19.75 -24.79
N PRO A 130 -12.10 -20.72 -24.76
CA PRO A 130 -12.35 -22.05 -25.30
C PRO A 130 -13.37 -22.81 -24.46
N GLN A 131 -14.05 -23.79 -25.06
CA GLN A 131 -14.91 -24.71 -24.32
C GLN A 131 -14.06 -25.59 -23.40
N LEU A 132 -14.31 -25.50 -22.10
CA LEU A 132 -13.55 -26.23 -21.09
C LEU A 132 -14.20 -27.58 -20.80
N MET A 133 -13.35 -28.60 -20.60
CA MET A 133 -13.79 -29.85 -20.00
C MET A 133 -14.25 -29.61 -18.55
N PRO A 134 -15.23 -30.36 -18.03
CA PRO A 134 -15.78 -30.14 -16.69
C PRO A 134 -14.72 -30.07 -15.59
N GLN A 135 -13.75 -30.99 -15.58
CA GLN A 135 -12.70 -31.01 -14.55
C GLN A 135 -11.80 -29.76 -14.58
N LEU A 136 -11.57 -29.19 -15.77
CA LEU A 136 -10.78 -27.98 -15.93
C LEU A 136 -11.58 -26.73 -15.56
N ALA A 137 -12.88 -26.73 -15.83
CA ALA A 137 -13.78 -25.68 -15.37
C ALA A 137 -13.84 -25.64 -13.84
N ASP A 138 -14.00 -26.79 -13.17
CA ASP A 138 -14.01 -26.88 -11.71
C ASP A 138 -12.69 -26.41 -11.08
N ALA A 139 -11.56 -26.77 -11.70
CA ALA A 139 -10.24 -26.31 -11.25
C ALA A 139 -10.07 -24.80 -11.44
N LEU A 140 -10.53 -24.27 -12.58
CA LEU A 140 -10.51 -22.83 -12.85
C LEU A 140 -11.40 -22.06 -11.88
N ASP A 141 -12.55 -22.60 -11.51
CA ASP A 141 -13.43 -21.98 -10.52
C ASP A 141 -12.83 -22.02 -9.11
N SER A 142 -12.14 -23.11 -8.75
CA SER A 142 -11.34 -23.18 -7.51
C SER A 142 -10.28 -22.09 -7.47
N LEU A 143 -9.59 -21.84 -8.60
CA LEU A 143 -8.61 -20.75 -8.75
C LEU A 143 -9.26 -19.37 -8.56
N LYS A 144 -10.42 -19.12 -9.18
CA LYS A 144 -11.15 -17.85 -9.03
C LYS A 144 -11.57 -17.61 -7.59
N VAL A 145 -12.03 -18.66 -6.88
CA VAL A 145 -12.40 -18.58 -5.46
C VAL A 145 -11.18 -18.24 -4.61
N GLY A 146 -10.03 -18.91 -4.82
CA GLY A 146 -8.78 -18.59 -4.11
C GLY A 146 -8.35 -17.13 -4.31
N LEU A 147 -8.39 -16.64 -5.56
CA LEU A 147 -8.14 -15.24 -5.88
C LEU A 147 -9.10 -14.27 -5.17
N PHE A 148 -10.40 -14.63 -5.11
CA PHE A 148 -11.40 -13.81 -4.44
C PHE A 148 -11.18 -13.77 -2.93
N LEU A 149 -10.86 -14.90 -2.30
CA LEU A 149 -10.55 -14.97 -0.87
C LEU A 149 -9.35 -14.09 -0.52
N ILE A 150 -8.24 -14.24 -1.26
CA ILE A 150 -7.03 -13.44 -1.03
C ILE A 150 -7.34 -11.94 -1.22
N LYS A 151 -8.06 -11.56 -2.29
CA LYS A 151 -8.48 -10.17 -2.50
C LYS A 151 -9.31 -9.62 -1.34
N ASN A 152 -10.32 -10.35 -0.86
CA ASN A 152 -11.13 -9.89 0.27
C ASN A 152 -10.31 -9.76 1.55
N LEU A 153 -9.40 -10.70 1.82
CA LEU A 153 -8.49 -10.60 2.96
C LEU A 153 -7.63 -9.33 2.87
N TYR A 154 -7.09 -9.02 1.69
CA TYR A 154 -6.36 -7.76 1.49
C TYR A 154 -7.25 -6.52 1.74
N PHE A 155 -8.48 -6.51 1.21
CA PHE A 155 -9.42 -5.41 1.45
C PHE A 155 -9.76 -5.25 2.94
N ASP A 156 -10.17 -6.32 3.61
CA ASP A 156 -10.50 -6.31 5.04
C ASP A 156 -9.36 -5.75 5.90
N VAL A 157 -8.13 -6.18 5.61
CA VAL A 157 -6.96 -5.73 6.36
C VAL A 157 -6.67 -4.25 6.08
N THR A 158 -6.80 -3.80 4.83
CA THR A 158 -6.57 -2.40 4.44
C THR A 158 -7.61 -1.47 5.05
N TYR A 159 -8.89 -1.86 5.08
CA TYR A 159 -9.96 -1.08 5.71
C TYR A 159 -9.80 -0.97 7.23
N LEU A 160 -9.35 -2.04 7.90
CA LEU A 160 -9.03 -2.04 9.33
C LEU A 160 -7.88 -1.08 9.71
N VAL A 161 -6.93 -0.85 8.80
CA VAL A 161 -5.81 0.10 9.03
C VAL A 161 -6.24 1.54 8.81
N LEU A 162 -7.24 1.80 7.95
CA LEU A 162 -7.75 3.16 7.69
C LEU A 162 -8.81 3.63 8.69
N SER A 163 -9.31 2.75 9.56
CA SER A 163 -10.38 3.02 10.53
C SER A 163 -9.92 3.06 12.00
N GLY A 164 -8.63 2.88 12.27
CA GLY A 164 -7.99 3.04 13.58
C GLY A 164 -6.93 4.14 13.56
#